data_AF-A0A100VTA7-F1
#
_entry.id   AF-A0A100VTA7-F1
#
_cell.length_a   1.000
_cell.length_b   1.000
_cell.length_c   1.000
_cell.angle_alpha   90.00
_cell.angle_beta   90.00
_cell.angle_gamma   90.00
#
_symmetry.space_group_name_H-M   'P 1'
#
loop_
_entity.id
_entity.type
_entity.pdbx_description
1 polymer ?
#
loop_
_entity_poly.entity_id
_entity_poly.type
_entity_poly.pdbx_seq_one_letter_code
_entity_poly.pdbx_strand_id
1 'polypeptide(L)' 'MSNAIWRLNADTLVCFTEDPEVIAKVRRSYPDFIIMATYQRGGQVTGIQYRVPDARKRVAKRLFNVVQIT' A
#
# COMPACT_ATOMS: atom_id res chain seq x y z
N MET A 1 -8.04 -9.81 -5.26
CA MET A 1 -7.61 -8.47 -4.81
C MET A 1 -6.11 -8.42 -4.94
N SER A 2 -5.60 -7.49 -5.74
CA SER A 2 -4.18 -7.46 -6.11
C SER A 2 -3.42 -6.59 -5.13
N ASN A 3 -2.42 -7.17 -4.45
CA ASN A 3 -1.51 -6.44 -3.58
C ASN A 3 -0.11 -6.53 -4.17
N ALA A 4 0.60 -5.41 -4.23
CA ALA A 4 1.95 -5.36 -4.75
C ALA A 4 2.78 -4.36 -3.95
N ILE A 5 4.07 -4.65 -3.82
CA ILE A 5 5.04 -3.75 -3.20
C ILE A 5 6.24 -3.66 -4.15
N TRP A 6 6.64 -2.44 -4.49
CA TRP A 6 7.87 -2.20 -5.26
C TRP A 6 8.68 -1.06 -4.66
N ARG A 7 9.98 -1.03 -4.97
CA ARG A 7 10.87 0.02 -4.47
C ARG A 7 10.65 1.32 -5.25
N LEU A 8 10.45 2.44 -4.55
CA LEU A 8 10.39 3.76 -5.16
C LEU A 8 11.78 4.39 -5.24
N ASN A 9 12.51 4.34 -4.13
CA ASN A 9 13.88 4.82 -3.98
C ASN A 9 14.57 4.12 -2.78
N ALA A 10 15.72 4.62 -2.34
CA ALA A 10 16.46 4.04 -1.22
C ALA A 10 15.65 4.00 0.09
N ASP A 11 14.85 5.05 0.33
CA ASP A 11 14.20 5.29 1.63
C ASP A 11 12.72 4.92 1.66
N THR A 12 12.11 4.66 0.50
CA THR A 12 10.66 4.44 0.40
C THR A 12 10.26 3.33 -0.56
N LEU A 13 9.14 2.72 -0.23
CA LEU A 13 8.43 1.71 -0.99
C LEU A 13 7.11 2.28 -1.50
N VAL A 14 6.61 1.69 -2.58
CA VAL A 14 5.23 1.82 -2.98
C VAL A 14 4.48 0.56 -2.60
N CYS A 15 3.32 0.71 -1.97
CA CYS A 15 2.40 -0.39 -1.68
C CYS A 15 1.05 -0.14 -2.36
N PHE A 16 0.66 -1.00 -3.29
CA PHE A 16 -0.63 -0.98 -3.95
C PHE A 16 -1.54 -2.04 -3.35
N THR A 17 -2.83 -1.71 -3.19
CA THR A 17 -3.86 -2.66 -2.76
C THR A 17 -5.23 -2.30 -3.32
N GLU A 18 -5.98 -3.33 -3.67
CA GLU A 18 -7.42 -3.27 -3.94
C GLU A 18 -8.25 -3.85 -2.78
N ASP A 19 -7.58 -4.24 -1.69
CA ASP A 19 -8.20 -4.89 -0.55
C ASP A 19 -8.80 -3.87 0.42
N PRO A 20 -10.14 -3.83 0.59
CA PRO A 20 -10.80 -2.85 1.45
C PRO A 20 -10.44 -3.03 2.93
N GLU A 21 -10.11 -4.24 3.38
CA GLU A 21 -9.68 -4.48 4.76
C GLU A 21 -8.29 -3.90 5.01
N VAL A 22 -7.37 -4.07 4.06
CA VAL A 22 -6.05 -3.45 4.10
C VAL A 22 -6.19 -1.93 4.08
N ILE A 23 -7.01 -1.38 3.18
CA ILE A 23 -7.26 0.08 3.09
C ILE A 23 -7.79 0.62 4.42
N ALA A 24 -8.81 -0.03 5.00
CA ALA A 24 -9.40 0.38 6.28
C ALA A 24 -8.37 0.34 7.42
N LYS A 25 -7.53 -0.71 7.45
CA LYS A 25 -6.49 -0.89 8.45
C LYS A 25 -5.35 0.12 8.32
N VAL A 26 -4.90 0.41 7.09
CA VAL A 26 -3.91 1.47 6.81
C VAL A 26 -4.43 2.81 7.34
N ARG A 27 -5.66 3.20 6.96
CA ARG A 27 -6.28 4.46 7.40
C ARG A 27 -6.40 4.57 8.92
N ARG A 28 -6.66 3.46 9.63
CA ARG A 28 -6.84 3.46 11.08
C ARG A 28 -5.51 3.52 11.85
N SER A 29 -4.50 2.80 11.39
CA SER A 29 -3.35 2.46 12.24
C SER A 29 -1.99 2.91 11.71
N TYR A 30 -1.91 3.41 10.47
CA TYR A 30 -0.65 3.70 9.80
C TYR A 30 -0.68 5.11 9.17
N PRO A 31 -0.65 6.18 9.99
CA PRO A 31 -0.69 7.56 9.49
C PRO A 31 0.55 7.94 8.66
N ASP A 32 1.64 7.19 8.79
CA ASP A 32 2.88 7.32 8.03
C ASP A 32 2.80 6.70 6.62
N PHE A 33 1.69 6.06 6.26
CA PHE A 33 1.45 5.49 4.94
C PHE A 33 0.69 6.53 4.10
N ILE A 34 1.42 7.26 3.25
CA ILE A 34 0.88 8.43 2.55
C ILE A 34 0.26 8.01 1.23
N ILE A 35 -0.99 8.38 0.97
CA ILE A 35 -1.65 8.10 -0.32
C ILE A 35 -0.90 8.82 -1.45
N MET A 36 -0.47 8.06 -2.47
CA MET A 36 0.14 8.58 -3.69
C MET A 36 -0.86 8.64 -4.84
N ALA A 37 -1.71 7.64 -4.97
CA ALA A 37 -2.70 7.55 -6.03
C ALA A 37 -3.95 6.81 -5.55
N THR A 38 -5.10 7.19 -6.11
CA THR A 38 -6.38 6.50 -5.93
C THR A 38 -6.86 6.07 -7.31
N TYR A 39 -7.20 4.79 -7.46
CA TYR A 39 -7.72 4.23 -8.70
C TYR A 39 -9.22 4.10 -8.62
N GLN A 40 -9.91 4.49 -9.68
CA GLN A 40 -11.36 4.45 -9.75
C GLN A 40 -11.84 3.77 -11.03
N ARG A 41 -12.95 3.03 -10.92
CA ARG A 41 -13.66 2.44 -12.06
C ARG A 41 -15.15 2.68 -11.86
N GLY A 42 -15.80 3.32 -12.83
CA GLY A 42 -17.23 3.63 -12.74
C GLY A 42 -17.60 4.52 -11.54
N GLY A 43 -16.71 5.44 -11.13
CA GLY A 43 -16.93 6.34 -10.00
C GLY A 43 -16.67 5.73 -8.62
N GLN A 44 -16.34 4.44 -8.52
CA GLN A 44 -15.97 3.78 -7.26
C GLN A 44 -14.46 3.61 -7.15
N VAL A 45 -13.92 3.82 -5.94
CA VAL A 45 -12.51 3.55 -5.65
C VAL A 45 -12.27 2.06 -5.63
N THR A 46 -11.43 1.58 -6.54
CA THR A 46 -11.10 0.16 -6.68
C THR A 46 -9.73 -0.18 -6.10
N GLY A 47 -8.85 0.80 -5.89
CA GLY A 47 -7.54 0.57 -5.30
C GLY A 47 -6.84 1.84 -4.86
N ILE A 48 -5.84 1.69 -3.99
CA ILE A 48 -5.04 2.79 -3.46
C ILE A 48 -3.56 2.41 -3.52
N GLN A 49 -2.74 3.39 -3.87
CA GLN A 49 -1.29 3.31 -3.79
C GLN A 49 -0.79 4.19 -2.63
N TYR A 50 0.05 3.62 -1.79
CA TYR A 50 0.68 4.28 -0.66
C TYR A 50 2.19 4.40 -0.85
N ARG A 51 2.76 5.53 -0.41
CA ARG A 51 4.19 5.69 -0.13
C ARG A 51 4.43 5.24 1.30
N VAL A 52 5.36 4.31 1.48
CA VAL A 52 5.66 3.71 2.78
C VAL A 52 7.17 3.82 3.03
N PRO A 53 7.62 4.30 4.21
CA PRO A 53 9.05 4.30 4.54
C PRO A 53 9.64 2.87 4.49
N ASP A 54 10.85 2.68 3.98
CA ASP A 54 11.52 1.37 3.92
C ASP A 54 11.74 0.80 5.33
N ALA A 55 11.87 1.65 6.35
CA ALA A 55 11.86 1.23 7.77
C ALA A 55 10.60 0.43 8.17
N ARG A 56 9.47 0.62 7.47
CA ARG A 56 8.21 -0.13 7.67
C ARG A 56 8.07 -1.34 6.74
N LYS A 57 9.08 -1.70 5.95
CA LYS A 57 9.07 -2.80 4.97
C LYS A 57 8.51 -4.10 5.51
N ARG A 58 8.93 -4.53 6.71
CA ARG A 58 8.44 -5.79 7.32
C ARG A 58 6.95 -5.73 7.65
N VAL A 59 6.49 -4.57 8.13
CA VAL A 59 5.07 -4.32 8.41
C VAL A 59 4.27 -4.32 7.11
N ALA A 60 4.76 -3.61 6.08
CA ALA A 60 4.12 -3.54 4.77
C ALA A 60 3.97 -4.94 4.15
N LYS A 61 5.04 -5.75 4.13
CA LYS A 61 4.97 -7.14 3.62
C LYS A 61 3.90 -7.98 4.32
N ARG A 62 3.82 -7.90 5.66
CA ARG A 62 2.82 -8.64 6.44
C ARG A 62 1.41 -8.11 6.21
N LEU A 63 1.24 -6.80 6.17
CA LEU A 63 -0.06 -6.15 6.04
C LEU A 63 -0.68 -6.36 4.66
N PHE A 64 0.12 -6.24 3.61
CA PHE A 64 -0.31 -6.44 2.22
C PHE A 64 -0.22 -7.90 1.79
N ASN A 65 0.28 -8.80 2.65
CA ASN A 65 0.52 -10.21 2.35
C ASN A 65 1.37 -10.43 1.07
N VAL A 66 2.46 -9.65 0.95
CA VAL A 66 3.38 -9.68 -0.20
C VAL A 66 4.75 -10.18 0.24
N VAL A 67 5.23 -11.26 -0.38
CA VAL A 67 6.49 -11.91 -0.02
C VAL A 67 7.69 -11.22 -0.70
N GLN A 68 7.57 -10.95 -2.00
CA GLN A 68 8.64 -10.37 -2.82
C GLN A 68 8.35 -8.90 -3.13
N ILE A 69 9.39 -8.08 -3.06
CA ILE A 69 9.32 -6.68 -3.50
C ILE A 69 9.90 -6.65 -4.90
N THR A 70 9.12 -6.12 -5.84
CA THR A 70 9.53 -5.96 -7.23
C THR A 70 10.34 -4.68 -7.43
#